data_AF-A0A523DAJ4-F1
#
_entry.id   AF-A0A523DAJ4-F1
#
_cell.length_a   1.000
_cell.length_b   1.000
_cell.length_c   1.000
_cell.angle_alpha   90.00
_cell.angle_beta   90.00
_cell.angle_gamma   90.00
#
_symmetry.space_group_name_H-M   'P 1'
#
loop_
_entity.id
_entity.type
_entity.pdbx_description
1 polymer ?
#
loop_
_entity_poly.entity_id
_entity_poly.type
_entity_poly.pdbx_seq_one_letter_code
_entity_poly.pdbx_strand_id
1 'polypeptide(L)' 'WTEGLQLMVVGEKRRFWIPADLAYGENGRVPGMLVFDIELFEFQ' A
#
# COMPACT_ATOMS: atom_id res chain seq x y z
N TRP A 1 -1.06 0.51 -4.26
CA TRP A 1 0.14 0.37 -3.39
C TRP A 1 1.37 0.07 -4.22
N THR A 2 1.25 -0.72 -5.28
CA THR A 2 2.32 -1.03 -6.24
C THR A 2 3.06 0.21 -6.74
N GLU A 3 2.35 1.25 -7.17
CA GLU A 3 2.96 2.51 -7.62
C GLU A 3 3.69 3.22 -6.48
N GLY A 4 3.13 3.15 -5.27
CA GLY A 4 3.75 3.72 -4.07
C GLY A 4 5.09 3.07 -3.72
N LEU A 5 5.20 1.74 -3.91
CA LEU A 5 6.45 1.00 -3.67
C LEU A 5 7.56 1.43 -4.64
N GLN A 6 7.23 1.73 -5.90
CA GLN A 6 8.19 2.19 -6.90
C GLN A 6 8.77 3.57 -6.58
N LEU A 7 8.12 4.33 -5.71
CA LEU A 7 8.55 5.66 -5.24
C LEU A 7 9.28 5.62 -3.90
N MET A 8 9.55 4.44 -3.36
CA MET A 8 10.31 4.26 -2.12
C MET A 8 11.77 3.98 -2.42
N VAL A 9 12.64 4.33 -1.47
CA VAL A 9 14.06 3.94 -1.48
C VAL A 9 14.31 2.80 -0.50
N VAL A 10 15.35 1.98 -0.74
CA VAL A 10 15.74 0.90 0.17
C VAL A 10 16.00 1.43 1.58
N GLY A 11 15.47 0.75 2.59
CA GLY A 11 15.51 1.12 4.00
C GLY A 11 14.41 2.09 4.42
N GLU A 12 13.61 2.61 3.49
CA GLU A 12 12.51 3.52 3.83
C GLU A 12 11.38 2.79 4.55
N LYS A 13 10.80 3.47 5.55
CA LYS A 13 9.54 3.08 6.20
C LYS A 13 8.47 4.10 5.86
N ARG A 14 7.33 3.64 5.34
CA ARG A 14 6.23 4.51 4.91
C ARG A 14 4.88 3.86 5.21
N ARG A 15 3.88 4.68 5.54
CA ARG A 15 2.50 4.25 5.66
C ARG A 15 1.73 4.56 4.38
N PHE A 16 0.96 3.60 3.90
CA PHE A 16 0.00 3.79 2.81
C PHE A 16 -1.43 3.73 3.33
N TRP A 17 -2.23 4.71 2.91
CA TRP A 17 -3.68 4.72 3.06
C TRP A 17 -4.27 4.56 1.67
N ILE A 18 -5.01 3.48 1.45
CA ILE A 18 -5.56 3.13 0.14
C ILE A 18 -7.08 3.17 0.27
N PRO A 19 -7.72 4.19 -0.31
CA PRO A 19 -9.17 4.24 -0.46
C PRO A 19 -9.74 2.94 -1.03
N ALA A 20 -10.95 2.57 -0.62
CA ALA A 20 -11.53 1.27 -0.97
C ALA A 20 -11.68 1.07 -2.48
N ASP A 21 -12.03 2.13 -3.22
CA ASP A 21 -12.13 2.17 -4.68
C ASP A 21 -10.80 1.87 -5.40
N LEU A 22 -9.66 2.14 -4.75
CA LEU A 22 -8.32 1.78 -5.22
C LEU A 22 -7.81 0.44 -4.67
N ALA A 23 -8.62 -0.25 -3.85
CA ALA A 23 -8.30 -1.52 -3.21
C ALA A 23 -9.25 -2.64 -3.70
N TYR A 24 -10.12 -3.15 -2.81
CA TYR A 24 -11.07 -4.24 -3.13
C TYR A 24 -12.49 -3.75 -3.39
N GLY A 25 -12.72 -2.44 -3.39
CA GLY A 25 -14.04 -1.81 -3.45
C GLY A 25 -14.78 -1.85 -2.11
N GLU A 26 -15.85 -1.04 -2.00
CA GLU A 26 -16.68 -0.93 -0.79
C GLU A 26 -17.32 -2.27 -0.37
N ASN A 27 -17.65 -3.14 -1.33
CA ASN A 27 -18.23 -4.47 -1.09
C ASN A 27 -17.22 -5.59 -1.33
N GLY A 28 -15.93 -5.27 -1.31
CA GLY A 28 -14.85 -6.21 -1.53
C GLY A 28 -14.70 -7.23 -0.42
N ARG A 29 -13.81 -8.21 -0.65
CA ARG A 29 -13.45 -9.23 0.35
C ARG A 29 -12.99 -8.61 1.68
N VAL A 30 -12.31 -7.45 1.60
CA VAL A 30 -12.02 -6.59 2.75
C VAL A 30 -12.65 -5.24 2.44
N PRO A 31 -13.81 -4.93 3.05
CA PRO A 31 -14.49 -3.66 2.80
C PRO A 31 -13.74 -2.50 3.47
N GLY A 32 -13.79 -1.32 2.82
CA GLY A 32 -13.24 -0.07 3.35
C GLY A 32 -11.77 0.21 3.01
N MET A 33 -11.24 1.25 3.65
CA MET A 33 -9.87 1.74 3.42
C MET A 33 -8.84 0.76 3.99
N LEU A 34 -7.81 0.45 3.21
CA LEU A 34 -6.66 -0.32 3.68
C LEU A 34 -5.57 0.60 4.19
N VAL A 35 -4.93 0.20 5.29
CA VAL A 35 -3.76 0.89 5.84
C VAL A 35 -2.63 -0.11 5.99
N PHE A 36 -1.48 0.19 5.38
CA PHE A 36 -0.28 -0.63 5.46
C PHE A 36 0.88 0.18 6.04
N ASP A 37 1.59 -0.41 6.99
CA ASP A 37 2.93 0.02 7.37
C ASP A 37 3.93 -0.83 6.60
N ILE A 38 4.78 -0.18 5.80
CA ILE A 38 5.70 -0.85 4.88
C ILE A 38 7.13 -0.44 5.22
N GLU A 39 8.03 -1.44 5.17
CA GLU A 39 9.48 -1.27 5.18
C GLU A 39 10.04 -1.92 3.90
N LEU A 40 10.79 -1.15 3.12
CA LEU A 40 11.38 -1.64 1.87
C LEU A 40 12.80 -2.17 2.12
N PHE A 41 12.99 -3.48 2.01
CA PHE A 41 14.29 -4.12 2.23
C PHE A 41 15.17 -4.17 0.97
N GLU A 42 14.62 -4.63 -0.15
CA GLU A 42 15.32 -4.73 -1.44
C GLU A 42 14.32 -4.84 -2.59
N PHE A 43 14.77 -4.58 -3.82
CA PHE A 43 14.03 -4.85 -5.06
C PHE A 43 15.03 -5.22 -6.17
N GLN A 44 14.61 -6.08 -7.10
CA GLN A 44 15.44 -6.60 -8.19
C GLN A 44 15.19 -5.87 -9.51
#